data_AF-A0A183GHG5-F1
#
_entry.id   AF-A0A183GHG5-F1
#
_cell.length_a   1.000
_cell.length_b   1.000
_cell.length_c   1.000
_cell.angle_alpha   90.00
_cell.angle_beta   90.00
_cell.angle_gamma   90.00
#
_symmetry.space_group_name_H-M   'P 1'
#
loop_
_entity.id
_entity.type
_entity.pdbx_description
1 polymer ?
#
loop_
_entity_poly.entity_id
_entity_poly.type
_entity_poly.pdbx_seq_one_letter_code
_entity_poly.pdbx_strand_id
1 'polypeptide(L)' 'MTIFKRVLDRRIREIAKLSNYRCDFVSGCGTIDAIYAANLLVEKQREKQKPAHIAFLDLEKNFDRVPREVIWNALR' A
#
# COMPACT_ATOMS: atom_id res chain seq x y z
N MET A 1 20.20 15.11 -8.36
CA MET A 1 19.14 14.89 -7.35
C MET A 1 18.80 13.41 -7.07
N THR A 2 19.35 12.44 -7.80
CA THR A 2 19.01 11.00 -7.67
C THR A 2 19.60 10.34 -6.43
N ILE A 3 20.78 10.78 -5.98
CA ILE A 3 21.45 10.23 -4.80
C ILE A 3 20.65 10.55 -3.53
N PHE A 4 20.19 11.80 -3.37
CA PHE A 4 19.40 12.21 -2.23
C PHE A 4 18.09 11.42 -2.10
N LYS A 5 17.38 11.19 -3.23
CA LYS A 5 16.18 10.33 -3.25
C LYS A 5 16.47 8.91 -2.79
N ARG A 6 17.59 8.31 -3.22
CA ARG A 6 17.98 6.95 -2.80
C ARG A 6 18.31 6.88 -1.31
N VAL A 7 18.99 7.90 -0.78
CA VAL A 7 19.30 7.99 0.67
C VAL A 7 18.01 8.10 1.47
N LEU A 8 17.05 8.93 1.04
CA LEU A 8 15.75 9.04 1.69
C LEU A 8 14.92 7.76 1.60
N ASP A 9 14.81 7.15 0.43
CA ASP A 9 14.06 5.89 0.24
C ASP A 9 14.60 4.79 1.16
N ARG A 10 15.93 4.65 1.26
CA ARG A 10 16.54 3.69 2.17
C ARG A 10 16.16 3.95 3.63
N ARG A 11 16.29 5.20 4.11
CA ARG A 11 15.94 5.55 5.50
C ARG A 11 14.46 5.33 5.78
N ILE A 12 13.58 5.69 4.84
CA ILE A 12 12.14 5.48 4.96
C ILE A 12 11.83 3.99 5.09
N ARG A 13 12.46 3.12 4.30
CA ARG A 13 12.26 1.67 4.39
C ARG A 13 12.75 1.07 5.71
N GLU A 14 13.73 1.69 6.36
CA GLU A 14 14.23 1.26 7.68
C GLU A 14 13.22 1.58 8.81
N ILE A 15 12.47 2.69 8.70
CA ILE A 15 11.50 3.13 9.72
C ILE A 15 10.05 2.69 9.43
N ALA A 16 9.68 2.58 8.15
CA ALA A 16 8.31 2.32 7.75
C ALA A 16 8.02 0.82 7.74
N LYS A 17 7.20 0.37 8.69
CA LYS A 17 6.64 -0.97 8.66
C LYS A 17 5.37 -0.99 7.81
N LEU A 18 5.46 -1.59 6.63
CA LEU A 18 4.30 -1.79 5.76
C LEU A 18 3.47 -2.98 6.27
N SER A 19 2.15 -2.90 6.12
CA SER A 19 1.25 -4.01 6.43
C SER A 19 1.38 -5.12 5.39
N ASN A 20 1.22 -6.37 5.81
CA ASN A 20 1.23 -7.54 4.91
C ASN A 20 0.09 -7.55 3.87
N TYR A 21 -0.92 -6.68 4.03
CA TYR A 21 -2.04 -6.54 3.09
C TYR A 21 -1.77 -5.53 1.97
N ARG A 22 -0.59 -4.89 1.96
CA ARG A 22 -0.22 -3.90 0.94
C ARG A 22 0.72 -4.52 -0.07
N CYS A 23 0.47 -4.27 -1.35
CA CYS A 23 1.37 -4.65 -2.44
C CYS A 23 2.01 -3.46 -3.15
N ASP A 24 1.49 -2.25 -2.94
CA ASP A 24 2.11 -1.04 -3.49
C ASP A 24 3.46 -0.74 -2.84
N PHE A 25 4.47 -0.49 -3.67
CA PHE A 25 5.84 -0.13 -3.26
C PHE A 25 6.55 -1.18 -2.38
N VAL A 26 6.05 -2.42 -2.36
CA VAL A 26 6.64 -3.57 -1.67
C VAL A 26 7.47 -4.38 -2.66
N SER A 27 8.73 -4.64 -2.33
CA SER A 27 9.58 -5.51 -3.15
C SER A 27 9.02 -6.93 -3.16
N GLY A 28 8.81 -7.50 -4.33
CA GLY A 28 8.31 -8.87 -4.47
C GLY A 28 6.80 -9.04 -4.29
N CYS A 29 6.02 -7.95 -4.15
CA CYS A 29 4.57 -7.98 -4.35
C CYS A 29 4.19 -7.07 -5.52
N GLY A 30 3.34 -7.55 -6.42
CA GLY A 30 2.83 -6.79 -7.56
C GLY A 30 1.31 -6.73 -7.62
N THR A 31 0.79 -6.11 -8.67
CA THR A 31 -0.65 -6.01 -8.92
C THR A 31 -1.32 -7.37 -9.06
N ILE A 32 -0.61 -8.35 -9.65
CA ILE A 32 -1.12 -9.71 -9.81
C ILE A 32 -1.42 -10.34 -8.44
N ASP A 33 -0.51 -10.20 -7.48
CA ASP A 33 -0.67 -10.73 -6.13
C ASP A 33 -1.85 -10.06 -5.40
N ALA A 34 -2.01 -8.75 -5.56
CA ALA A 34 -3.13 -8.01 -4.98
C ALA A 34 -4.49 -8.46 -5.54
N ILE A 35 -4.57 -8.63 -6.87
CA ILE A 35 -5.78 -9.14 -7.54
C ILE A 35 -6.07 -10.57 -7.09
N TYR A 36 -5.03 -11.40 -7.04
CA TYR A 36 -5.16 -12.79 -6.59
C TYR A 36 -5.67 -12.86 -5.14
N ALA A 37 -5.12 -12.05 -4.23
CA ALA A 37 -5.59 -11.98 -2.85
C ALA A 37 -7.05 -11.51 -2.74
N ALA A 38 -7.46 -10.52 -3.54
CA ALA A 38 -8.85 -10.06 -3.59
C ALA A 38 -9.80 -11.15 -4.08
N ASN A 39 -9.44 -11.87 -5.15
CA ASN A 39 -10.22 -12.99 -5.68
C ASN A 39 -10.35 -14.12 -4.66
N LEU A 40 -9.24 -14.49 -4.01
CA LEU A 40 -9.23 -15.52 -2.97
C LEU A 40 -10.15 -15.16 -1.79
N LEU A 41 -10.24 -13.87 -1.44
CA LEU A 41 -11.16 -13.42 -0.39
C LEU A 41 -12.62 -13.62 -0.81
N VAL A 42 -12.98 -13.28 -2.05
CA VAL A 42 -14.33 -13.47 -2.59
C VAL A 42 -14.70 -14.95 -2.66
N GLU A 43 -13.79 -15.79 -3.16
CA GLU A 43 -14.00 -17.23 -3.26
C GLU A 43 -14.25 -17.87 -1.90
N LYS A 44 -13.46 -17.52 -0.88
CA LYS A 44 -13.65 -18.01 0.50
C LYS A 44 -14.99 -17.64 1.11
N GLN A 45 -15.56 -16.48 0.78
CA GLN A 45 -16.91 -16.12 1.24
C GLN A 45 -17.98 -16.91 0.47
N ARG A 46 -17.78 -17.09 -0.84
CA ARG A 46 -18.68 -17.87 -1.69
C ARG A 46 -18.76 -19.33 -1.25
N GLU A 47 -17.64 -19.96 -0.91
CA GLU A 47 -17.60 -21.33 -0.35
C GLU A 47 -18.43 -21.47 0.92
N LYS A 48 -18.45 -20.42 1.75
CA LYS A 48 -19.23 -20.36 2.99
C LYS A 48 -20.68 -19.94 2.78
N GLN A 49 -21.12 -19.77 1.53
CA GLN A 49 -22.43 -19.24 1.16
C GLN A 49 -22.74 -17.89 1.82
N LYS A 50 -21.71 -17.08 2.06
CA LYS A 50 -21.84 -15.74 2.62
C LYS A 50 -21.68 -14.69 1.52
N PRO A 51 -22.45 -13.59 1.56
CA PRO A 51 -22.25 -12.50 0.63
C PRO A 51 -20.88 -11.85 0.88
N ALA A 52 -20.16 -11.56 -0.21
CA ALA A 52 -18.97 -10.73 -0.19
C ALA A 52 -19.37 -9.30 -0.58
N HIS A 53 -19.06 -8.34 0.27
CA HIS A 53 -19.21 -6.91 -0.02
C HIS A 53 -17.82 -6.27 -0.07
N ILE A 54 -17.50 -5.61 -1.18
CA ILE A 54 -16.20 -4.96 -1.39
C ILE A 54 -16.44 -3.48 -1.65
N ALA A 55 -15.67 -2.63 -0.96
CA ALA A 55 -15.61 -1.20 -1.21
C ALA A 55 -14.27 -0.87 -1.86
N PHE A 56 -14.31 -0.17 -3.00
CA PHE A 56 -13.12 0.39 -3.64
C PHE A 56 -12.92 1.80 -3.12
N LEU A 57 -11.75 2.04 -2.52
CA LEU A 57 -11.35 3.32 -1.95
C LEU A 57 -10.16 3.84 -2.75
N ASP A 58 -10.26 5.05 -3.26
CA ASP A 58 -9.15 5.74 -3.91
C ASP A 58 -9.03 7.17 -3.37
N LEU A 59 -7.79 7.67 -3.32
CA LEU A 59 -7.48 9.01 -2.83
C LEU A 59 -7.26 9.94 -4.02
N GLU A 60 -8.11 10.95 -4.15
CA GLU A 60 -7.94 11.98 -5.17
C GLU A 60 -6.62 12.74 -4.96
N LYS A 61 -5.71 12.69 -5.94
CA LYS A 61 -4.41 13.40 -5.92
C LYS A 61 -3.55 13.05 -4.69
N ASN A 62 -3.37 11.76 -4.45
CA ASN A 62 -2.65 11.18 -3.31
C ASN A 62 -1.23 11.71 -3.07
N PHE A 63 -0.52 12.21 -4.08
CA PHE A 63 0.82 12.81 -3.92
C PHE A 63 0.78 14.33 -3.76
N ASP A 64 -0.19 15.01 -4.37
CA ASP A 64 -0.22 16.48 -4.40
C ASP A 64 -0.81 17.07 -3.11
N ARG A 65 -1.71 16.32 -2.45
CA ARG A 65 -2.47 16.80 -1.29
C ARG A 65 -1.84 16.46 0.06
N VAL A 66 -0.65 15.84 0.08
CA VAL A 66 0.02 15.50 1.35
C VAL A 66 0.63 16.76 1.97
N PRO A 67 0.23 17.19 3.18
CA PRO A 67 0.84 18.33 3.85
C PRO A 67 2.33 18.07 4.13
N ARG A 68 3.19 19.03 3.78
CA ARG A 68 4.65 18.88 3.95
C ARG A 68 5.07 18.64 5.39
N GLU A 69 4.36 19.24 6.33
CA GLU A 69 4.58 19.05 7.77
C GLU A 69 4.41 17.59 8.22
N VAL A 70 3.46 16.86 7.62
CA VAL A 70 3.21 15.44 7.92
C VAL A 70 4.40 14.60 7.45
N ILE A 71 4.97 14.93 6.28
CA ILE A 71 6.17 14.24 5.76
C ILE A 71 7.34 14.43 6.71
N TRP A 72 7.59 15.65 7.17
CA TRP A 72 8.70 15.92 8.10
C TRP A 72 8.51 15.25 9.47
N ASN A 73 7.28 15.22 9.99
CA ASN A 73 6.97 14.52 11.24
C ASN A 73 7.17 13.00 11.12
N ALA A 74 6.88 12.41 9.95
CA ALA A 74 7.08 10.98 9.71
C ALA A 74 8.56 10.58 9.51
N LEU A 75 9.44 11.54 9.19
CA LEU A 75 10.88 11.32 9.00
C LEU A 75 11.72 11.61 10.26
N ARG A 76 11.10 12.14 11.32
CA ARG A 76 11.74 12.36 12.63
C ARG A 76 11.88 11.04 13.38
#